data_AF-A0A542QSW4-F1
#
_entry.id   AF-A0A542QSW4-F1
#
_cell.length_a   1.000
_cell.length_b   1.000
_cell.length_c   1.000
_cell.angle_alpha   90.00
_cell.angle_beta   90.00
_cell.angle_gamma   90.00
#
_symmetry.space_group_name_H-M   'P 1'
#
loop_
_entity.id
_entity.type
_entity.pdbx_description
1 polymer ?
#
loop_
_entity_poly.entity_id
_entity_poly.type
_entity_poly.pdbx_seq_one_letter_code
_entity_poly.pdbx_strand_id
1 'polypeptide(L)'
;MSELAWVPRSCTLPTDERPLRVAEWDVLFSERLTALARPQPLRLRLDLADGPGVEDRVRDLVTREGRCCSFFTLTITPGQDRVRLEISVDAAHEAVLEAIAARTGIAGEPQ
;
A
#
# COMPACT_ATOMS: atom_id res chain seq x y z
N MET A 1 -7.31 -23.83 1.05
CA MET A 1 -7.52 -23.37 2.44
C MET A 1 -6.25 -22.67 2.89
N SER A 2 -6.40 -21.49 3.47
CA SER A 2 -5.36 -20.58 4.01
C SER A 2 -4.88 -19.46 3.09
N GLU A 3 -5.76 -18.49 2.81
CA GLU A 3 -5.38 -17.23 2.13
C GLU A 3 -5.78 -15.97 2.93
N LEU A 4 -6.11 -16.10 4.23
CA LEU A 4 -6.65 -15.00 5.04
C LEU A 4 -6.09 -14.87 6.47
N ALA A 5 -4.95 -15.47 6.79
CA ALA A 5 -4.37 -15.42 8.16
C ALA A 5 -3.76 -14.05 8.54
N TRP A 6 -3.69 -13.14 7.57
CA TRP A 6 -3.00 -11.87 7.66
C TRP A 6 -3.90 -10.69 8.06
N VAL A 7 -5.21 -10.79 7.80
CA VAL A 7 -6.11 -9.66 8.04
C VAL A 7 -6.52 -9.66 9.51
N PRO A 8 -6.23 -8.59 10.28
CA PRO A 8 -6.61 -8.55 11.68
C PRO A 8 -8.13 -8.71 11.80
N ARG A 9 -8.55 -9.47 12.83
CA ARG A 9 -9.97 -9.71 13.15
C ARG A 9 -10.77 -8.43 13.38
N SER A 10 -10.10 -7.28 13.52
CA SER A 10 -10.71 -5.96 13.68
C SER A 10 -11.17 -5.31 12.36
N CYS A 11 -10.83 -5.89 11.21
CA CYS A 11 -11.43 -5.48 9.94
C CYS A 11 -12.80 -6.19 9.82
N THR A 12 -13.86 -5.49 10.21
CA THR A 12 -15.27 -5.89 10.03
C THR A 12 -15.77 -5.68 8.60
N LEU A 13 -14.88 -5.64 7.60
CA LEU A 13 -15.31 -5.65 6.21
C LEU A 13 -15.73 -7.08 5.83
N PRO A 14 -16.88 -7.27 5.18
CA PRO A 14 -17.28 -8.57 4.63
C PRO A 14 -16.17 -9.11 3.74
N THR A 15 -15.92 -10.41 3.81
CA THR A 15 -14.85 -11.09 3.07
C THR A 15 -15.02 -10.97 1.54
N ASP A 16 -16.20 -10.57 1.06
CA ASP A 16 -16.49 -10.25 -0.34
C ASP A 16 -15.94 -8.87 -0.77
N GLU A 17 -15.68 -7.98 0.20
CA GLU A 17 -15.04 -6.67 0.02
C GLU A 17 -13.54 -6.69 0.43
N ARG A 18 -13.03 -7.85 0.89
CA ARG A 18 -11.61 -8.08 1.21
C ARG A 18 -10.94 -8.93 0.12
N PRO A 19 -10.84 -8.47 -1.13
CA PRO A 19 -9.52 -8.16 -1.72
C PRO A 19 -9.58 -7.27 -2.99
N LEU A 20 -10.68 -6.55 -3.25
CA LEU A 20 -10.82 -5.71 -4.45
C LEU A 20 -10.16 -4.36 -4.21
N ARG A 21 -8.86 -4.29 -4.50
CA ARG A 21 -8.03 -3.11 -4.82
C ARG A 21 -6.56 -3.46 -4.75
N VAL A 22 -6.23 -4.62 -4.17
CA VAL A 22 -4.88 -5.15 -4.22
C VAL A 22 -4.43 -5.32 -5.66
N ALA A 23 -5.28 -5.80 -6.57
CA ALA A 23 -4.92 -5.88 -8.00
C ALA A 23 -4.67 -4.50 -8.64
N GLU A 24 -5.43 -3.45 -8.30
CA GLU A 24 -5.18 -2.10 -8.82
C GLU A 24 -3.87 -1.51 -8.25
N TRP A 25 -3.61 -1.73 -6.96
CA TRP A 25 -2.35 -1.40 -6.32
C TRP A 25 -1.18 -2.19 -6.91
N ASP A 26 -1.35 -3.50 -7.13
CA ASP A 26 -0.34 -4.42 -7.67
C ASP A 26 0.01 -4.03 -9.11
N VAL A 27 -0.98 -3.70 -9.94
CA VAL A 27 -0.76 -3.14 -11.29
C VAL A 27 -0.04 -1.80 -11.19
N LEU A 28 -0.50 -0.88 -10.34
CA LEU A 28 0.15 0.43 -10.19
C LEU A 28 1.61 0.28 -9.73
N PHE A 29 1.86 -0.60 -8.77
CA PHE A 29 3.21 -0.88 -8.28
C PHE A 29 4.06 -1.57 -9.34
N SER A 30 3.54 -2.59 -10.02
CA SER A 30 4.26 -3.28 -11.09
C SER A 30 4.60 -2.36 -12.27
N GLU A 31 3.75 -1.38 -12.58
CA GLU A 31 3.98 -0.45 -13.69
C GLU A 31 4.86 0.75 -13.32
N ARG A 32 4.78 1.24 -12.07
CA ARG A 32 5.29 2.57 -11.70
C ARG A 32 6.17 2.59 -10.47
N LEU A 33 6.25 1.51 -9.69
CA LEU A 33 7.11 1.50 -8.51
C LEU A 33 8.57 1.57 -8.93
N THR A 34 9.25 2.62 -8.48
CA THR A 34 10.67 2.85 -8.74
C THR A 34 11.53 2.47 -7.56
N ALA A 35 11.03 2.67 -6.34
CA ALA A 35 11.73 2.26 -5.14
C ALA A 35 10.75 1.92 -4.02
N LEU A 36 11.15 0.94 -3.21
CA LEU A 36 10.49 0.56 -1.97
C LEU A 36 11.50 0.69 -0.84
N ALA A 37 11.09 1.39 0.21
CA ALA A 37 11.89 1.55 1.42
C ALA A 37 11.02 1.38 2.65
N ARG A 38 11.50 0.62 3.64
CA ARG A 38 10.85 0.51 4.95
C ARG A 38 11.75 1.17 6.00
N PRO A 39 11.66 2.50 6.17
CA PRO A 39 12.53 3.20 7.13
C PRO A 39 12.23 2.82 8.58
N GLN A 40 11.02 2.33 8.89
CA GLN A 40 10.63 1.88 10.23
C GLN A 40 9.72 0.65 10.13
N PRO A 41 9.65 -0.21 11.18
CA PRO A 41 8.76 -1.37 11.18
C PRO A 41 7.30 -0.98 10.90
N LEU A 42 6.87 0.16 11.42
CA LEU A 42 5.51 0.67 11.30
C LEU A 42 5.30 1.63 10.14
N ARG A 43 6.30 1.79 9.25
CA ARG A 43 6.26 2.75 8.15
C ARG A 43 6.85 2.19 6.87
N LEU A 44 6.03 2.15 5.83
CA LEU A 44 6.42 1.74 4.48
C LEU A 44 6.39 2.97 3.58
N ARG A 45 7.42 3.11 2.76
CA ARG A 45 7.56 4.19 1.80
C ARG A 45 7.71 3.60 0.41
N LEU A 46 6.89 4.10 -0.49
CA LEU A 46 6.82 3.68 -1.89
C LEU A 46 7.04 4.92 -2.74
N ASP A 47 8.06 4.90 -3.58
CA ASP A 47 8.35 5.95 -4.54
C ASP A 47 7.88 5.47 -5.92
N LEU A 48 6.84 6.10 -6.47
CA LEU A 48 6.25 5.82 -7.78
C LEU A 48 6.77 6.84 -8.78
N ALA A 49 7.13 6.42 -10.00
CA ALA A 49 7.39 7.35 -11.11
C ALA A 49 6.15 8.22 -11.34
N ASP A 50 6.34 9.52 -11.55
CA ASP A 50 5.22 10.37 -11.93
C ASP A 50 4.74 10.05 -13.35
N GLY A 51 3.63 10.68 -13.72
CA GLY A 51 3.04 10.52 -15.02
C GLY A 51 1.62 11.06 -15.06
N PRO A 52 1.06 11.22 -16.27
CA PRO A 52 -0.28 11.74 -16.44
C PRO A 52 -1.29 10.83 -15.71
N GLY A 53 -1.98 11.39 -14.71
CA GLY A 53 -3.01 10.69 -13.94
C GLY A 53 -2.51 9.77 -12.82
N VAL A 54 -1.19 9.65 -12.59
CA VAL A 54 -0.66 8.80 -11.51
C VAL A 54 -1.00 9.39 -10.14
N GLU A 55 -0.79 10.68 -9.93
CA GLU A 55 -1.12 11.34 -8.66
C GLU A 55 -2.62 11.23 -8.34
N ASP A 56 -3.49 11.41 -9.34
CA ASP A 56 -4.93 11.30 -9.19
C ASP A 56 -5.36 9.87 -8.84
N ARG A 57 -4.79 8.86 -9.53
CA ARG A 57 -4.99 7.44 -9.19
C ARG A 57 -4.57 7.14 -7.76
N VAL A 58 -3.36 7.55 -7.35
CA VAL A 58 -2.86 7.33 -5.98
C VAL A 58 -3.78 8.02 -4.97
N ARG A 59 -4.25 9.24 -5.27
CA ARG A 59 -5.18 10.00 -4.41
C ARG A 59 -6.55 9.33 -4.29
N ASP A 60 -7.14 8.84 -5.37
CA ASP A 60 -8.41 8.09 -5.34
C ASP A 60 -8.25 6.81 -4.50
N LEU A 61 -7.18 6.05 -4.75
CA LEU A 61 -6.87 4.83 -4.01
C LEU A 61 -6.75 5.12 -2.52
N VAL A 62 -5.90 6.06 -2.12
CA VAL A 62 -5.70 6.46 -0.71
C VAL A 62 -7.00 6.95 -0.05
N THR A 63 -7.80 7.75 -0.75
CA THR A 63 -9.07 8.28 -0.21
C THR A 63 -10.07 7.18 0.07
N ARG A 64 -10.06 6.12 -0.73
CA ARG A 64 -10.97 4.97 -0.55
C ARG A 64 -10.44 4.00 0.49
N GLU A 65 -9.14 3.74 0.52
CA GLU A 65 -8.50 2.92 1.56
C GLU A 65 -8.67 3.55 2.96
N GLY A 66 -8.48 4.86 3.10
CA GLY A 66 -8.66 5.56 4.37
C GLY A 66 -10.09 5.51 4.91
N ARG A 67 -11.09 5.32 4.04
CA ARG A 67 -12.50 5.13 4.45
C ARG A 67 -12.79 3.72 4.96
N CYS A 68 -12.22 2.69 4.35
CA CYS A 68 -12.45 1.29 4.74
C CYS A 68 -11.52 0.82 5.86
N CYS A 69 -10.33 1.40 5.96
CA CYS A 69 -9.28 0.98 6.89
C CYS A 69 -8.67 2.20 7.60
N SER A 70 -9.44 2.82 8.50
CA SER A 70 -9.05 4.05 9.21
C SER A 70 -7.84 3.91 10.15
N PHE A 71 -7.31 2.70 10.31
CA PHE A 71 -6.09 2.42 11.07
C PHE A 71 -4.81 2.59 10.22
N PHE A 72 -4.92 2.67 8.89
CA PHE A 72 -3.80 3.06 8.05
C PHE A 72 -3.75 4.58 7.91
N THR A 73 -2.59 5.14 8.21
CA THR A 73 -2.26 6.52 7.87
C THR A 73 -1.54 6.52 6.52
N LEU A 74 -2.26 6.93 5.48
CA LEU A 74 -1.73 7.05 4.12
C LEU A 74 -1.40 8.52 3.83
N THR A 75 -0.14 8.81 3.55
CA THR A 75 0.34 10.16 3.25
C THR A 75 0.91 10.18 1.84
N ILE A 76 0.33 11.02 0.98
CA ILE A 76 0.82 11.24 -0.39
C ILE A 76 1.66 12.52 -0.39
N THR A 77 2.90 12.41 -0.84
CA THR A 77 3.78 13.55 -1.09
C THR A 77 4.10 13.60 -2.58
N PRO A 78 3.46 14.48 -3.36
CA PRO A 78 3.84 14.69 -4.75
C PRO A 78 5.22 15.36 -4.82
N GLY A 79 6.07 14.84 -5.69
CA GLY A 79 7.38 15.39 -6.04
C GLY A 79 7.42 15.84 -7.50
N GLN A 80 8.57 16.33 -7.95
CA GLN A 80 8.70 16.87 -9.32
C GLN A 80 8.61 15.83 -10.43
N ASP A 81 9.04 14.59 -10.17
CA ASP A 81 9.07 13.47 -11.14
C ASP A 81 8.68 12.13 -10.47
N ARG A 82 8.11 12.20 -9.27
CA ARG A 82 7.69 11.02 -8.52
C ARG A 82 6.60 11.35 -7.54
N VAL A 83 5.73 10.37 -7.29
CA VAL A 83 4.74 10.42 -6.24
C VAL A 83 5.21 9.51 -5.11
N ARG A 84 5.43 10.08 -3.93
CA ARG A 84 5.76 9.29 -2.75
C ARG A 84 4.49 8.97 -1.98
N LEU A 85 4.28 7.69 -1.74
CA LEU A 85 3.25 7.18 -0.85
C LEU A 85 3.92 6.65 0.41
N GLU A 86 3.58 7.23 1.55
CA GLU A 86 3.96 6.73 2.87
C GLU A 86 2.75 6.12 3.54
N ILE A 87 2.92 4.88 4.02
CA ILE A 87 1.89 4.11 4.71
C ILE A 87 2.41 3.86 6.12
N SER A 88 1.70 4.37 7.13
CA SER A 88 2.01 4.16 8.54
C SER A 88 0.85 3.45 9.25
N VAL A 89 1.18 2.60 10.22
CA VAL A 89 0.21 1.82 11.00
C VAL A 89 0.55 1.80 12.48
N ASP A 90 -0.41 1.43 13.32
CA ASP A 90 -0.15 1.09 14.72
C ASP A 90 0.60 -0.25 14.87
N ALA A 91 1.27 -0.45 16.00
CA ALA A 91 2.03 -1.68 16.29
C ALA A 91 1.21 -2.97 16.17
N ALA A 92 -0.09 -2.92 16.49
CA ALA A 92 -1.00 -4.06 16.33
C ALA A 92 -1.19 -4.50 14.87
N HIS A 93 -0.87 -3.61 13.92
CA HIS A 93 -1.03 -3.81 12.48
C HIS A 93 0.33 -3.84 11.76
N GLU A 94 1.46 -3.94 12.49
CA GLU A 94 2.80 -4.06 11.91
C GLU A 94 2.89 -5.24 10.95
N ALA A 95 2.34 -6.39 11.38
CA ALA A 95 2.20 -7.55 10.53
C ALA A 95 1.61 -7.07 9.22
N VAL A 96 0.43 -6.42 9.23
CA VAL A 96 -0.29 -5.90 8.04
C VAL A 96 0.52 -4.94 7.13
N LEU A 97 1.63 -4.38 7.59
CA LEU A 97 2.52 -3.62 6.73
C LEU A 97 3.59 -4.50 6.06
N GLU A 98 4.04 -5.54 6.74
CA GLU A 98 5.09 -6.45 6.29
C GLU A 98 4.72 -7.27 5.06
N ALA A 99 3.58 -7.97 5.02
CA ALA A 99 3.14 -8.66 3.80
C ALA A 99 2.74 -7.71 2.65
N ILE A 100 2.37 -6.44 2.90
CA ILE A 100 2.30 -5.44 1.80
C ILE A 100 3.71 -5.26 1.25
N ALA A 101 4.69 -4.95 2.11
CA ALA A 101 6.07 -4.75 1.70
C ALA A 101 6.65 -5.98 0.99
N ALA A 102 6.38 -7.18 1.51
CA ALA A 102 6.81 -8.44 0.91
C ALA A 102 6.22 -8.58 -0.49
N ARG A 103 4.91 -8.41 -0.65
CA ARG A 103 4.22 -8.49 -1.94
C ARG A 103 4.75 -7.50 -2.96
N THR A 104 4.97 -6.26 -2.54
CA THR A 104 5.49 -5.20 -3.40
C THR A 104 6.97 -5.40 -3.72
N GLY A 105 7.73 -6.04 -2.83
CA GLY A 105 9.14 -6.39 -3.00
C GLY A 105 9.39 -7.61 -3.90
N ILE A 106 8.42 -8.53 -4.07
CA ILE A 106 8.58 -9.65 -5.03
C ILE A 106 8.60 -9.13 -6.48
N ALA A 107 8.04 -7.94 -6.74
CA ALA A 107 8.09 -7.28 -8.05
C ALA A 107 9.40 -6.48 -8.30
N GLY A 108 10.29 -6.40 -7.31
CA GLY A 108 11.59 -5.73 -7.43
C GLY A 108 12.63 -6.49 -6.63
N GLU A 109 13.23 -7.52 -7.24
CA GLU A 109 14.34 -8.20 -6.58
C GLU A 109 15.61 -7.33 -6.53
N PRO A 110 16.45 -7.56 -5.49
CA PRO A 110 17.35 -6.61 -4.87
C PRO A 110 18.78 -6.70 -5.42
N GLN A 111 19.60 -5.67 -5.14
CA GLN A 111 21.07 -5.76 -5.19
C GLN A 111 21.66 -5.06 -3.98
#